data_AF-A0A836V5P6-F1
#
_entry.id   AF-A0A836V5P6-F1
#
_cell.length_a   1.000
_cell.length_b   1.000
_cell.length_c   1.000
_cell.angle_alpha   90.00
_cell.angle_beta   90.00
_cell.angle_gamma   90.00
#
_symmetry.space_group_name_H-M   'P 1'
#
loop_
_entity.id
_entity.type
_entity.pdbx_description
1 polymer ?
#
loop_
_entity_poly.entity_id
_entity_poly.type
_entity_poly.pdbx_seq_one_letter_code
_entity_poly.pdbx_strand_id
1 'polypeptide(L)'
;MESRWLAIVSLIFLLHISLPVPSFSAASSSKSSIKRSQKRTVTKTIVKRTVATKIAKKNTASKNAVAAKKSPYSAAVSRRITANFKNGNAARYSPQDLVRAKVFVHYPLKGGIRKRSGAIRNLVLHSTETGRPAGARTIVRSWNNIGPRHPGAQYLVDRDGTIIQTADPAYATIHVNDRTSLGGVKNDNSIGIEIVRTGSQKYTQKQLTSLVALVDYVKDRYGITRVCGHGEIQPSDRTDPVAFDWARFSRSLASIERNQLDSKTAYHQETDRTDG
;
A
#
# COMPACT_ATOMS: atom_id res chain seq x y z
N MET A 1 3.59 38.77 41.28
CA MET A 1 4.35 37.70 41.96
C MET A 1 4.96 36.82 40.89
N GLU A 2 6.21 37.11 40.58
CA GLU A 2 7.05 36.38 39.64
C GLU A 2 7.70 35.18 40.33
N SER A 3 7.92 34.07 39.59
CA SER A 3 9.05 33.11 39.67
C SER A 3 8.73 31.90 38.77
N ARG A 4 9.26 31.74 37.54
CA ARG A 4 10.63 31.39 37.10
C ARG A 4 11.24 30.18 37.82
N TRP A 5 11.27 29.00 37.18
CA TRP A 5 12.32 27.94 37.25
C TRP A 5 12.01 26.90 36.12
N LEU A 6 12.93 26.19 35.46
CA LEU A 6 14.25 26.43 34.88
C LEU A 6 14.48 25.21 33.93
N ALA A 7 15.08 25.43 32.77
CA ALA A 7 15.35 24.41 31.77
C ALA A 7 16.51 23.49 32.17
N ILE A 8 16.41 22.19 31.88
CA ILE A 8 17.50 21.22 32.00
C ILE A 8 18.03 20.89 30.60
N VAL A 9 19.26 21.33 30.33
CA VAL A 9 20.08 20.94 29.19
C VAL A 9 20.94 19.75 29.63
N SER A 10 20.78 18.59 28.98
CA SER A 10 21.69 17.44 29.17
C SER A 10 22.85 17.52 28.16
N LEU A 11 24.04 17.75 28.70
CA LEU A 11 25.33 17.72 28.01
C LEU A 11 25.88 16.28 28.09
N ILE A 12 26.00 15.59 26.95
CA ILE A 12 26.65 14.27 26.87
C ILE A 12 28.11 14.48 26.48
N PHE A 13 29.01 14.10 27.40
CA PHE A 13 30.44 13.95 27.19
C PHE A 13 30.72 12.75 26.27
N LEU A 14 31.38 12.96 25.12
CA LEU A 14 31.91 11.89 24.28
C LEU A 14 33.40 11.66 24.59
N LEU A 15 33.67 10.60 25.36
CA LEU A 15 34.99 10.02 25.54
C LEU A 15 35.41 9.33 24.23
N HIS A 16 36.46 9.83 23.56
CA HIS A 16 37.06 9.18 22.38
C HIS A 16 38.12 8.18 22.84
N ILE A 17 37.78 6.89 22.80
CA ILE A 17 38.73 5.78 22.95
C ILE A 17 39.17 5.35 21.55
N SER A 18 40.41 5.65 21.19
CA SER A 18 41.06 5.17 19.97
C SER A 18 41.45 3.70 20.13
N LEU A 19 40.90 2.82 19.29
CA LEU A 19 41.34 1.43 19.14
C LEU A 19 42.22 1.28 17.89
N PRO A 20 43.28 0.45 17.94
CA PRO A 20 44.23 0.30 16.84
C PRO A 20 43.68 -0.55 15.69
N VAL A 21 44.04 -0.15 14.47
CA VAL A 21 43.71 -0.82 13.20
C VAL A 21 44.76 -1.91 12.92
N PRO A 22 44.39 -3.16 12.59
CA PRO A 22 45.37 -4.15 12.17
C PRO A 22 45.70 -4.03 10.68
N SER A 23 46.99 -4.03 10.40
CA SER A 23 47.62 -4.03 9.08
C SER A 23 47.38 -5.35 8.34
N PHE A 24 46.81 -5.31 7.14
CA PHE A 24 46.77 -6.47 6.24
C PHE A 24 48.07 -6.54 5.43
N SER A 25 48.84 -7.61 5.62
CA SER A 25 49.98 -7.98 4.79
C SER A 25 49.50 -8.77 3.56
N ALA A 26 50.00 -8.39 2.39
CA ALA A 26 49.75 -9.05 1.12
C ALA A 26 50.54 -10.36 1.04
N ALA A 27 49.85 -11.48 0.80
CA ALA A 27 50.47 -12.75 0.43
C ALA A 27 50.36 -12.95 -1.09
N SER A 28 51.51 -13.14 -1.72
CA SER A 28 51.70 -13.45 -3.13
C SER A 28 51.51 -14.94 -3.42
N SER A 29 51.47 -15.23 -4.73
CA SER A 29 51.18 -16.46 -5.44
C SER A 29 51.98 -17.72 -5.04
N SER A 30 51.42 -18.92 -5.26
CA SER A 30 51.74 -19.75 -6.44
C SER A 30 51.25 -21.22 -6.36
N LYS A 31 51.03 -21.80 -7.56
CA LYS A 31 51.07 -23.23 -7.98
C LYS A 31 49.94 -24.16 -7.50
N SER A 32 48.98 -24.48 -8.38
CA SER A 32 48.99 -25.54 -9.41
C SER A 32 48.95 -26.98 -8.87
N SER A 33 47.83 -27.68 -9.10
CA SER A 33 47.86 -29.11 -9.39
C SER A 33 46.68 -29.51 -10.28
N ILE A 34 47.06 -30.21 -11.34
CA ILE A 34 46.24 -30.73 -12.42
C ILE A 34 45.56 -32.01 -11.91
N LYS A 35 44.24 -32.15 -12.12
CA LYS A 35 43.61 -33.47 -12.27
C LYS A 35 42.73 -33.50 -13.51
N ARG A 36 43.16 -34.33 -14.46
CA ARG A 36 42.54 -34.68 -15.73
C ARG A 36 41.49 -35.77 -15.47
N SER A 37 40.27 -35.62 -16.00
CA SER A 37 39.41 -36.77 -16.31
C SER A 37 38.25 -36.37 -17.23
N GLN A 38 38.23 -37.04 -18.38
CA GLN A 38 37.28 -37.05 -19.50
C GLN A 38 35.79 -37.01 -19.13
N LYS A 39 34.94 -36.42 -20.00
CA LYS A 39 33.81 -37.13 -20.65
C LYS A 39 33.01 -36.29 -21.66
N ARG A 40 32.88 -36.89 -22.85
CA ARG A 40 31.69 -37.02 -23.74
C ARG A 40 31.10 -35.78 -24.40
N THR A 41 31.33 -35.73 -25.71
CA THR A 41 30.45 -35.13 -26.73
C THR A 41 29.04 -35.75 -26.65
N VAL A 42 28.03 -34.94 -26.33
CA VAL A 42 26.60 -35.30 -26.50
C VAL A 42 25.88 -34.13 -27.19
N THR A 43 25.66 -34.33 -28.49
CA THR A 43 24.51 -33.93 -29.34
C THR A 43 23.78 -32.60 -29.05
N LYS A 44 24.00 -31.61 -29.93
CA LYS A 44 23.38 -30.25 -30.00
C LYS A 44 21.85 -30.18 -30.25
N THR A 45 21.10 -31.27 -30.12
CA THR A 45 19.71 -31.33 -30.63
C THR A 45 18.64 -30.95 -29.57
N ILE A 46 18.97 -30.94 -28.27
CA ILE A 46 17.99 -30.69 -27.19
C ILE A 46 17.82 -29.18 -26.88
N VAL A 47 18.77 -28.32 -27.27
CA VAL A 47 18.73 -26.89 -26.92
C VAL A 47 17.72 -26.10 -27.77
N LYS A 48 17.47 -26.49 -29.03
CA LYS A 48 16.55 -25.74 -29.92
C LYS A 48 15.08 -25.85 -29.48
N ARG A 49 14.64 -27.00 -28.95
CA ARG A 49 13.24 -27.19 -28.51
C ARG A 49 12.91 -26.40 -27.24
N THR A 50 13.86 -26.31 -26.30
CA THR A 50 13.72 -25.54 -25.04
C THR A 50 13.72 -24.03 -25.29
N VAL A 51 14.53 -23.56 -26.25
CA VAL A 51 14.56 -22.13 -26.63
C VAL A 51 13.28 -21.73 -27.37
N ALA A 52 12.78 -22.55 -28.30
CA ALA A 52 11.51 -22.29 -29.00
C ALA A 52 10.30 -22.26 -28.05
N THR A 53 10.23 -23.15 -27.05
CA THR A 53 9.16 -23.12 -26.02
C THR A 53 9.30 -21.95 -25.05
N LYS A 54 10.53 -21.54 -24.68
CA LYS A 54 10.76 -20.30 -23.90
C LYS A 54 10.35 -19.05 -24.68
N ILE A 55 10.67 -18.98 -25.97
CA ILE A 55 10.29 -17.84 -26.84
C ILE A 55 8.78 -17.82 -27.05
N ALA A 56 8.15 -18.98 -27.30
CA ALA A 56 6.69 -19.07 -27.42
C ALA A 56 5.96 -18.67 -26.13
N LYS A 57 6.42 -19.14 -24.95
CA LYS A 57 5.89 -18.74 -23.63
C LYS A 57 6.13 -17.26 -23.33
N LYS A 58 7.29 -16.71 -23.70
CA LYS A 58 7.59 -15.27 -23.55
C LYS A 58 6.73 -14.42 -24.49
N ASN A 59 6.43 -14.89 -25.70
CA ASN A 59 5.55 -14.23 -26.66
C ASN A 59 4.07 -14.33 -26.26
N THR A 60 3.61 -15.43 -25.66
CA THR A 60 2.24 -15.51 -25.09
C THR A 60 2.12 -14.69 -23.81
N ALA A 61 3.12 -14.70 -22.92
CA ALA A 61 3.15 -13.84 -21.74
C ALA A 61 3.23 -12.35 -22.12
N SER A 62 3.97 -12.00 -23.18
CA SER A 62 4.03 -10.64 -23.73
C SER A 62 2.71 -10.24 -24.39
N LYS A 63 2.07 -11.10 -25.19
CA LYS A 63 0.74 -10.83 -25.76
C LYS A 63 -0.34 -10.68 -24.68
N ASN A 64 -0.32 -11.51 -23.63
CA ASN A 64 -1.22 -11.37 -22.48
C ASN A 64 -0.93 -10.11 -21.64
N ALA A 65 0.35 -9.71 -21.51
CA ALA A 65 0.73 -8.46 -20.85
C ALA A 65 0.38 -7.20 -21.68
N VAL A 66 0.34 -7.30 -23.01
CA VAL A 66 -0.14 -6.24 -23.90
C VAL A 66 -1.67 -6.13 -23.86
N ALA A 67 -2.39 -7.26 -23.78
CA ALA A 67 -3.84 -7.26 -23.54
C ALA A 67 -4.22 -6.68 -22.17
N ALA A 68 -3.36 -6.84 -21.15
CA ALA A 68 -3.55 -6.27 -19.81
C ALA A 68 -3.49 -4.72 -19.73
N LYS A 69 -3.11 -4.02 -20.81
CA LYS A 69 -3.09 -2.54 -20.83
C LYS A 69 -4.46 -1.91 -21.11
N LYS A 70 -5.38 -2.61 -21.74
CA LYS A 70 -6.73 -2.11 -22.02
C LYS A 70 -7.69 -2.68 -20.99
N SER A 71 -8.54 -1.83 -20.42
CA SER A 71 -9.59 -2.29 -19.50
C SER A 71 -10.44 -3.36 -20.20
N PRO A 72 -10.77 -4.48 -19.53
CA PRO A 72 -11.75 -5.43 -20.05
C PRO A 72 -13.18 -4.86 -20.04
N TYR A 73 -13.41 -3.76 -19.34
CA TYR A 73 -14.70 -3.09 -19.27
C TYR A 73 -14.82 -2.04 -20.38
N SER A 74 -16.01 -1.94 -20.97
CA SER A 74 -16.35 -0.81 -21.84
C SER A 74 -16.31 0.50 -21.05
N ALA A 75 -16.27 1.63 -21.75
CA ALA A 75 -16.30 2.95 -21.10
C ALA A 75 -17.57 3.16 -20.27
N ALA A 76 -18.72 2.67 -20.75
CA ALA A 76 -19.99 2.74 -20.02
C ALA A 76 -19.95 1.91 -18.73
N VAL A 77 -19.44 0.68 -18.79
CA VAL A 77 -19.30 -0.18 -17.61
C VAL A 77 -18.32 0.43 -16.61
N SER A 78 -17.18 0.95 -17.07
CA SER A 78 -16.21 1.63 -16.21
C SER A 78 -16.83 2.85 -15.52
N ARG A 79 -17.58 3.69 -16.24
CA ARG A 79 -18.30 4.84 -15.64
C ARG A 79 -19.29 4.40 -14.57
N ARG A 80 -20.03 3.32 -14.81
CA ARG A 80 -20.97 2.75 -13.83
C ARG A 80 -20.24 2.26 -12.58
N ILE A 81 -19.13 1.53 -12.72
CA ILE A 81 -18.31 1.08 -11.58
C ILE A 81 -17.77 2.28 -10.80
N THR A 82 -17.25 3.31 -11.49
CA THR A 82 -16.80 4.56 -10.86
C THR A 82 -17.92 5.27 -10.10
N ALA A 83 -19.12 5.38 -10.67
CA ALA A 83 -20.27 5.98 -10.02
C ALA A 83 -20.66 5.19 -8.75
N ASN A 84 -20.71 3.86 -8.85
CA ASN A 84 -20.97 3.01 -7.69
C ASN A 84 -19.91 3.17 -6.59
N PHE A 85 -18.63 3.27 -6.95
CA PHE A 85 -17.56 3.55 -5.99
C PHE A 85 -17.74 4.88 -5.28
N LYS A 86 -18.05 5.95 -6.01
CA LYS A 86 -18.27 7.29 -5.42
C LYS A 86 -19.51 7.37 -4.53
N ASN A 87 -20.52 6.56 -4.83
CA ASN A 87 -21.80 6.55 -4.12
C ASN A 87 -21.87 5.48 -3.02
N GLY A 88 -20.76 4.80 -2.73
CA GLY A 88 -20.66 3.79 -1.67
C GLY A 88 -21.34 2.45 -1.99
N ASN A 89 -21.56 2.14 -3.27
CA ASN A 89 -22.19 0.90 -3.73
C ASN A 89 -21.16 -0.05 -4.38
N ALA A 90 -19.91 -0.02 -3.90
CA ALA A 90 -18.80 -0.72 -4.56
C ALA A 90 -18.32 -1.99 -3.88
N ALA A 91 -18.77 -2.38 -2.69
CA ALA A 91 -18.27 -3.57 -2.00
C ALA A 91 -18.38 -4.87 -2.82
N ARG A 92 -19.39 -4.95 -3.70
CA ARG A 92 -19.57 -6.05 -4.67
C ARG A 92 -18.44 -6.20 -5.69
N TYR A 93 -17.67 -5.13 -5.95
CA TYR A 93 -16.54 -5.17 -6.89
C TYR A 93 -15.26 -5.58 -6.19
N SER A 94 -14.52 -6.49 -6.81
CA SER A 94 -13.18 -6.85 -6.32
C SER A 94 -12.21 -5.66 -6.46
N PRO A 95 -11.12 -5.63 -5.68
CA PRO A 95 -10.11 -4.58 -5.85
C PRO A 95 -9.52 -4.59 -7.28
N GLN A 96 -9.42 -5.77 -7.89
CA GLN A 96 -8.98 -5.94 -9.27
C GLN A 96 -10.00 -5.38 -10.27
N ASP A 97 -11.30 -5.44 -9.98
CA ASP A 97 -12.32 -4.79 -10.80
C ASP A 97 -12.20 -3.27 -10.76
N LEU A 98 -11.90 -2.70 -9.59
CA LEU A 98 -11.70 -1.25 -9.46
C LEU A 98 -10.42 -0.79 -10.19
N VAL A 99 -9.36 -1.59 -10.19
CA VAL A 99 -8.18 -1.35 -11.04
C VAL A 99 -8.53 -1.47 -12.53
N ARG A 100 -9.21 -2.57 -12.92
CA ARG A 100 -9.59 -2.83 -14.32
C ARG A 100 -10.53 -1.74 -14.86
N ALA A 101 -11.45 -1.23 -14.05
CA ALA A 101 -12.35 -0.13 -14.38
C ALA A 101 -11.68 1.25 -14.35
N LYS A 102 -10.38 1.33 -14.00
CA LYS A 102 -9.60 2.56 -13.84
C LYS A 102 -10.13 3.50 -12.75
N VAL A 103 -10.84 2.96 -11.75
CA VAL A 103 -11.15 3.67 -10.51
C VAL A 103 -9.87 3.83 -9.69
N PHE A 104 -9.07 2.77 -9.62
CA PHE A 104 -7.74 2.79 -9.00
C PHE A 104 -6.65 2.73 -10.06
N VAL A 105 -5.59 3.51 -9.83
CA VAL A 105 -4.32 3.36 -10.56
C VAL A 105 -3.55 2.22 -9.91
N HIS A 106 -3.20 1.19 -10.67
CA HIS A 106 -2.31 0.14 -10.17
C HIS A 106 -0.84 0.56 -10.32
N TYR A 107 -0.12 0.65 -9.21
CA TYR A 107 1.31 0.94 -9.20
C TYR A 107 1.97 0.15 -8.04
N PRO A 108 2.43 -1.09 -8.31
CA PRO A 108 2.67 -2.06 -7.24
C PRO A 108 3.96 -1.78 -6.44
N LEU A 109 3.92 -2.16 -5.16
CA LEU A 109 5.14 -2.38 -4.37
C LEU A 109 5.89 -3.60 -4.93
N LYS A 110 7.21 -3.57 -4.82
CA LYS A 110 8.13 -4.63 -5.26
C LYS A 110 8.73 -5.42 -4.10
N GLY A 111 8.46 -4.98 -2.88
CA GLY A 111 8.92 -5.58 -1.63
C GLY A 111 7.97 -5.24 -0.48
N GLY A 112 8.25 -5.76 0.71
CA GLY A 112 7.42 -5.49 1.89
C GLY A 112 5.98 -5.99 1.80
N ILE A 113 5.71 -6.98 0.95
CA ILE A 113 4.40 -7.65 0.82
C ILE A 113 4.55 -9.11 1.27
N ARG A 114 3.56 -9.61 2.02
CA ARG A 114 3.46 -11.03 2.40
C ARG A 114 2.03 -11.54 2.29
N LYS A 115 1.85 -12.84 2.15
CA LYS A 115 0.50 -13.45 2.20
C LYS A 115 -0.09 -13.18 3.59
N ARG A 116 -1.34 -12.71 3.60
CA ARG A 116 -2.05 -12.43 4.84
C ARG A 116 -2.41 -13.75 5.55
N SER A 117 -2.25 -13.77 6.87
CA SER A 117 -2.56 -14.92 7.73
C SER A 117 -3.87 -14.76 8.51
N GLY A 118 -4.40 -13.54 8.64
CA GLY A 118 -5.61 -13.23 9.39
C GLY A 118 -6.69 -12.53 8.58
N ALA A 119 -7.91 -12.49 9.12
CA ALA A 119 -8.99 -11.68 8.55
C ALA A 119 -8.68 -10.19 8.73
N ILE A 120 -9.04 -9.38 7.73
CA ILE A 120 -8.96 -7.92 7.82
C ILE A 120 -10.04 -7.45 8.78
N ARG A 121 -9.65 -6.67 9.79
CA ARG A 121 -10.55 -6.12 10.82
C ARG A 121 -10.30 -4.65 11.14
N ASN A 122 -9.15 -4.13 10.72
CA ASN A 122 -8.70 -2.78 11.01
C ASN A 122 -8.34 -2.03 9.73
N LEU A 123 -8.53 -0.71 9.74
CA LEU A 123 -8.02 0.21 8.74
C LEU A 123 -7.20 1.29 9.42
N VAL A 124 -5.97 1.49 8.96
CA VAL A 124 -5.03 2.45 9.52
C VAL A 124 -4.80 3.57 8.50
N LEU A 125 -5.08 4.80 8.90
CA LEU A 125 -4.77 5.99 8.14
C LEU A 125 -3.37 6.51 8.49
N HIS A 126 -2.65 6.88 7.45
CA HIS A 126 -1.30 7.44 7.50
C HIS A 126 -1.24 8.75 6.71
N SER A 127 -0.24 9.56 7.01
CA SER A 127 0.19 10.65 6.13
C SER A 127 1.65 10.48 5.77
N THR A 128 2.00 10.71 4.50
CA THR A 128 3.30 10.30 3.97
C THR A 128 4.49 11.11 4.49
N GLU A 129 4.23 12.33 4.97
CA GLU A 129 5.20 13.29 5.53
C GLU A 129 6.57 13.32 4.81
N THR A 130 6.57 13.38 3.48
CA THR A 130 7.80 13.37 2.70
C THR A 130 8.63 14.62 3.01
N GLY A 131 9.97 14.55 3.00
CA GLY A 131 10.81 15.74 3.23
C GLY A 131 10.69 16.85 2.17
N ARG A 132 10.04 16.55 1.03
CA ARG A 132 9.73 17.49 -0.05
C ARG A 132 8.42 17.09 -0.74
N PRO A 133 7.72 18.01 -1.42
CA PRO A 133 6.52 17.66 -2.19
C PRO A 133 6.80 16.55 -3.20
N ALA A 134 6.00 15.49 -3.15
CA ALA A 134 6.07 14.35 -4.05
C ALA A 134 4.68 13.77 -4.28
N GLY A 135 4.41 13.31 -5.51
CA GLY A 135 3.20 12.54 -5.81
C GLY A 135 3.32 11.09 -5.35
N ALA A 136 2.18 10.41 -5.25
CA ALA A 136 2.08 9.05 -4.72
C ALA A 136 2.97 8.04 -5.48
N ARG A 137 3.07 8.15 -6.82
CA ARG A 137 3.96 7.27 -7.61
C ARG A 137 5.44 7.46 -7.28
N THR A 138 5.85 8.69 -6.99
CA THR A 138 7.24 8.99 -6.61
C THR A 138 7.55 8.38 -5.24
N ILE A 139 6.60 8.45 -4.31
CA ILE A 139 6.71 7.86 -2.97
C ILE A 139 6.83 6.34 -3.06
N VAL A 140 5.94 5.67 -3.79
CA VAL A 140 5.99 4.21 -3.99
C VAL A 140 7.28 3.79 -4.69
N ARG A 141 7.77 4.57 -5.67
CA ARG A 141 9.07 4.32 -6.31
C ARG A 141 10.21 4.42 -5.30
N SER A 142 10.16 5.41 -4.40
CA SER A 142 11.16 5.59 -3.35
C SER A 142 11.22 4.38 -2.43
N TRP A 143 10.07 3.88 -1.94
CA TRP A 143 10.03 2.67 -1.12
C TRP A 143 10.60 1.46 -1.87
N ASN A 144 10.19 1.26 -3.12
CA ASN A 144 10.69 0.17 -3.97
C ASN A 144 12.21 0.21 -4.19
N ASN A 145 12.84 1.38 -4.07
CA ASN A 145 14.29 1.54 -4.23
C ASN A 145 15.09 1.19 -2.95
N ILE A 146 14.42 1.03 -1.79
CA ILE A 146 15.08 0.64 -0.53
C ILE A 146 15.55 -0.82 -0.58
N GLY A 147 14.86 -1.68 -1.33
CA GLY A 147 15.18 -3.10 -1.49
C GLY A 147 13.95 -4.00 -1.35
N PRO A 148 14.10 -5.32 -1.15
CA PRO A 148 12.96 -6.24 -1.05
C PRO A 148 12.17 -6.13 0.28
N ARG A 149 12.76 -5.48 1.30
CA ARG A 149 12.13 -5.23 2.60
C ARG A 149 12.05 -3.73 2.83
N HIS A 150 10.86 -3.18 2.76
CA HIS A 150 10.60 -1.75 2.97
C HIS A 150 9.18 -1.55 3.54
N PRO A 151 8.90 -0.41 4.16
CA PRO A 151 7.53 -0.05 4.52
C PRO A 151 6.67 0.20 3.27
N GLY A 152 5.36 0.15 3.45
CA GLY A 152 4.40 0.53 2.42
C GLY A 152 2.97 0.20 2.84
N ALA A 153 2.01 0.80 2.15
CA ALA A 153 0.58 0.65 2.42
C ALA A 153 -0.16 0.17 1.18
N GLN A 154 -1.27 -0.55 1.34
CA GLN A 154 -2.06 -1.10 0.22
C GLN A 154 -2.55 0.00 -0.72
N TYR A 155 -2.89 1.17 -0.18
CA TYR A 155 -3.39 2.30 -0.95
C TYR A 155 -2.69 3.61 -0.63
N LEU A 156 -2.58 4.49 -1.63
CA LEU A 156 -2.27 5.90 -1.45
C LEU A 156 -3.38 6.77 -2.05
N VAL A 157 -3.67 7.91 -1.43
CA VAL A 157 -4.52 8.97 -2.00
C VAL A 157 -3.65 10.20 -2.32
N ASP A 158 -3.41 10.43 -3.60
CA ASP A 158 -2.59 11.55 -4.09
C ASP A 158 -3.32 12.89 -3.94
N ARG A 159 -2.60 14.00 -4.06
CA ARG A 159 -3.09 15.37 -3.83
C ARG A 159 -4.30 15.74 -4.69
N ASP A 160 -4.41 15.18 -5.89
CA ASP A 160 -5.50 15.38 -6.83
C ASP A 160 -6.70 14.45 -6.60
N GLY A 161 -6.64 13.57 -5.59
CA GLY A 161 -7.65 12.55 -5.30
C GLY A 161 -7.42 11.22 -6.01
N THR A 162 -6.38 11.09 -6.83
CA THR A 162 -6.05 9.81 -7.48
C THR A 162 -5.76 8.76 -6.42
N ILE A 163 -6.48 7.64 -6.47
CA ILE A 163 -6.24 6.49 -5.62
C ILE A 163 -5.27 5.54 -6.32
N ILE A 164 -4.16 5.25 -5.66
CA ILE A 164 -3.17 4.29 -6.12
C ILE A 164 -3.29 3.02 -5.29
N GLN A 165 -3.51 1.87 -5.93
CA GLN A 165 -3.34 0.57 -5.29
C GLN A 165 -1.92 0.06 -5.54
N THR A 166 -1.23 -0.27 -4.45
CA THR A 166 0.16 -0.75 -4.51
C THR A 166 0.29 -2.22 -4.12
N ALA A 167 -0.68 -2.76 -3.38
CA ALA A 167 -0.78 -4.17 -3.07
C ALA A 167 -2.25 -4.59 -3.09
N ASP A 168 -2.49 -5.82 -3.54
CA ASP A 168 -3.78 -6.47 -3.39
C ASP A 168 -4.08 -6.67 -1.90
N PRO A 169 -5.25 -6.25 -1.36
CA PRO A 169 -5.59 -6.41 0.05
C PRO A 169 -5.54 -7.85 0.59
N ALA A 170 -5.58 -8.86 -0.30
CA ALA A 170 -5.31 -10.26 0.06
C ALA A 170 -3.89 -10.48 0.63
N TYR A 171 -3.00 -9.51 0.46
CA TYR A 171 -1.66 -9.48 1.01
C TYR A 171 -1.53 -8.37 2.06
N ALA A 172 -0.69 -8.64 3.06
CA ALA A 172 -0.29 -7.66 4.06
C ALA A 172 0.92 -6.87 3.54
N THR A 173 0.90 -5.56 3.73
CA THR A 173 2.08 -4.68 3.59
C THR A 173 2.68 -4.40 4.97
N ILE A 174 3.87 -3.81 5.03
CA ILE A 174 4.50 -3.38 6.28
C ILE A 174 4.18 -1.89 6.49
N HIS A 175 3.10 -1.57 7.21
CA HIS A 175 2.67 -0.19 7.48
C HIS A 175 2.54 0.14 8.98
N VAL A 176 2.53 -0.87 9.85
CA VAL A 176 2.60 -0.73 11.31
C VAL A 176 3.72 -1.60 11.88
N ASN A 177 4.13 -1.32 13.12
CA ASN A 177 5.03 -2.20 13.86
C ASN A 177 4.23 -3.21 14.71
N ASP A 178 4.14 -4.46 14.25
CA ASP A 178 3.36 -5.53 14.88
C ASP A 178 3.70 -5.81 16.36
N ARG A 179 4.85 -5.31 16.85
CA ARG A 179 5.31 -5.47 18.24
C ARG A 179 4.87 -4.34 19.17
N THR A 180 4.71 -3.12 18.64
CA THR A 180 4.43 -1.92 19.45
C THR A 180 3.06 -1.32 19.17
N SER A 181 2.36 -1.78 18.13
CA SER A 181 1.00 -1.37 17.83
C SER A 181 0.01 -1.81 18.92
N LEU A 182 -0.82 -0.86 19.37
CA LEU A 182 -1.81 -1.04 20.41
C LEU A 182 -3.14 -1.57 19.87
N GLY A 183 -3.97 -2.09 20.78
CA GLY A 183 -5.35 -2.53 20.49
C GLY A 183 -5.44 -3.67 19.47
N GLY A 184 -4.41 -4.52 19.42
CA GLY A 184 -4.39 -5.72 18.57
C GLY A 184 -4.24 -5.45 17.07
N VAL A 185 -3.95 -4.22 16.65
CA VAL A 185 -3.73 -3.87 15.24
C VAL A 185 -2.40 -4.45 14.78
N LYS A 186 -2.41 -5.18 13.65
CA LYS A 186 -1.22 -5.79 13.04
C LYS A 186 -1.34 -5.69 11.52
N ASN A 187 -0.22 -5.64 10.83
CA ASN A 187 -0.15 -5.66 9.36
C ASN A 187 -1.02 -6.77 8.75
N ASP A 188 -1.08 -7.95 9.39
CA ASP A 188 -1.88 -9.10 8.90
C ASP A 188 -3.40 -8.96 9.13
N ASN A 189 -3.86 -8.08 10.01
CA ASN A 189 -5.30 -7.81 10.21
C ASN A 189 -5.72 -6.39 9.79
N SER A 190 -4.81 -5.60 9.23
CA SER A 190 -5.07 -4.23 8.79
C SER A 190 -4.86 -3.98 7.31
N ILE A 191 -5.55 -2.95 6.82
CA ILE A 191 -5.25 -2.25 5.57
C ILE A 191 -4.69 -0.87 5.92
N GLY A 192 -3.54 -0.52 5.34
CA GLY A 192 -2.97 0.81 5.40
C GLY A 192 -3.43 1.67 4.22
N ILE A 193 -3.78 2.92 4.51
CA ILE A 193 -4.04 3.96 3.51
C ILE A 193 -3.16 5.17 3.83
N GLU A 194 -2.35 5.56 2.85
CA GLU A 194 -1.41 6.66 2.93
C GLU A 194 -1.96 7.90 2.21
N ILE A 195 -2.09 9.02 2.92
CA ILE A 195 -2.60 10.26 2.35
C ILE A 195 -1.42 11.17 2.03
N VAL A 196 -1.22 11.50 0.76
CA VAL A 196 -0.05 12.28 0.33
C VAL A 196 -0.07 13.68 0.95
N ARG A 197 0.94 13.96 1.75
CA ARG A 197 1.13 15.22 2.46
C ARG A 197 2.60 15.41 2.80
N THR A 198 3.04 16.66 2.86
CA THR A 198 4.34 17.06 3.40
C THR A 198 4.24 18.38 4.16
N GLY A 199 4.99 18.51 5.25
CA GLY A 199 5.23 19.77 5.95
C GLY A 199 3.94 20.45 6.42
N SER A 200 3.71 21.70 6.01
CA SER A 200 2.54 22.50 6.39
C SER A 200 1.34 22.34 5.44
N GLN A 201 1.40 21.45 4.45
CA GLN A 201 0.30 21.26 3.50
C GLN A 201 -0.98 20.81 4.21
N LYS A 202 -2.11 21.45 3.90
CA LYS A 202 -3.44 20.96 4.30
C LYS A 202 -3.87 19.81 3.39
N TYR A 203 -4.66 18.86 3.88
CA TYR A 203 -5.32 17.86 3.04
C TYR A 203 -6.27 18.55 2.05
N THR A 204 -6.26 18.14 0.77
CA THR A 204 -7.15 18.74 -0.23
C THR A 204 -8.57 18.20 -0.09
N GLN A 205 -9.54 18.95 -0.62
CA GLN A 205 -10.91 18.44 -0.75
C GLN A 205 -10.96 17.16 -1.60
N LYS A 206 -10.17 17.10 -2.69
CA LYS A 206 -10.14 15.95 -3.59
C LYS A 206 -9.61 14.70 -2.88
N GLN A 207 -8.59 14.86 -2.02
CA GLN A 207 -8.11 13.79 -1.15
C GLN A 207 -9.19 13.32 -0.19
N LEU A 208 -9.84 14.25 0.53
CA LEU A 208 -10.88 13.89 1.49
C LEU A 208 -12.04 13.12 0.81
N THR A 209 -12.55 13.61 -0.31
CA THR A 209 -13.63 12.93 -1.06
C THR A 209 -13.23 11.52 -1.50
N SER A 210 -12.01 11.37 -2.02
CA SER A 210 -11.53 10.06 -2.51
C SER A 210 -11.19 9.10 -1.37
N LEU A 211 -10.65 9.63 -0.27
CA LEU A 211 -10.38 8.88 0.96
C LEU A 211 -11.66 8.35 1.58
N VAL A 212 -12.71 9.18 1.67
CA VAL A 212 -14.00 8.76 2.22
C VAL A 212 -14.60 7.62 1.39
N ALA A 213 -14.64 7.75 0.07
CA ALA A 213 -15.13 6.67 -0.81
C ALA A 213 -14.27 5.40 -0.72
N LEU A 214 -12.94 5.54 -0.58
CA LEU A 214 -12.05 4.41 -0.41
C LEU A 214 -12.25 3.71 0.93
N VAL A 215 -12.36 4.46 2.03
CA VAL A 215 -12.59 3.90 3.36
C VAL A 215 -13.94 3.21 3.42
N ASP A 216 -15.00 3.83 2.90
CA ASP A 216 -16.32 3.21 2.78
C ASP A 216 -16.27 1.86 2.04
N TYR A 217 -15.69 1.85 0.84
CA TYR A 217 -15.50 0.62 0.05
C TYR A 217 -14.75 -0.47 0.82
N VAL A 218 -13.64 -0.11 1.47
CA VAL A 218 -12.80 -1.07 2.20
C VAL A 218 -13.52 -1.55 3.46
N LYS A 219 -14.26 -0.69 4.16
CA LYS A 219 -15.04 -1.06 5.33
C LYS A 219 -16.13 -2.07 4.99
N ASP A 220 -16.97 -1.74 4.02
CA ASP A 220 -18.11 -2.58 3.65
C ASP A 220 -17.63 -3.92 3.07
N ARG A 221 -16.62 -3.92 2.19
CA ARG A 221 -16.12 -5.15 1.58
C ARG A 221 -15.49 -6.14 2.56
N TYR A 222 -14.79 -5.66 3.59
CA TYR A 222 -14.04 -6.52 4.52
C TYR A 222 -14.64 -6.58 5.92
N GLY A 223 -15.79 -5.94 6.16
CA GLY A 223 -16.43 -5.90 7.49
C GLY A 223 -15.58 -5.18 8.54
N ILE A 224 -14.84 -4.14 8.15
CA ILE A 224 -13.97 -3.39 9.08
C ILE A 224 -14.82 -2.50 9.97
N THR A 225 -14.72 -2.71 11.28
CA THR A 225 -15.40 -1.91 12.28
C THR A 225 -14.51 -0.83 12.89
N ARG A 226 -13.19 -0.96 12.78
CA ARG A 226 -12.22 -0.02 13.36
C ARG A 226 -11.41 0.71 12.30
N VAL A 227 -11.55 2.04 12.28
CA VAL A 227 -10.67 2.97 11.55
C VAL A 227 -9.89 3.78 12.58
N CYS A 228 -8.56 3.79 12.49
CA CYS A 228 -7.69 4.51 13.41
C CYS A 228 -6.57 5.25 12.68
N GLY A 229 -5.96 6.22 13.36
CA GLY A 229 -4.72 6.86 12.90
C GLY A 229 -3.49 6.06 13.34
N HIS A 230 -2.40 6.14 12.59
CA HIS A 230 -1.16 5.47 12.95
C HIS A 230 -0.60 5.91 14.32
N GLY A 231 -0.68 7.19 14.65
CA GLY A 231 -0.28 7.75 15.95
C GLY A 231 -1.20 7.36 17.10
N GLU A 232 -2.47 7.01 16.84
CA GLU A 232 -3.37 6.47 17.87
C GLU A 232 -2.89 5.09 18.33
N ILE A 233 -2.44 4.26 17.39
CA ILE A 233 -2.01 2.89 17.68
C ILE A 233 -0.52 2.78 18.01
N GLN A 234 0.29 3.79 17.69
CA GLN A 234 1.74 3.81 17.97
C GLN A 234 2.21 5.19 18.49
N PRO A 235 1.64 5.70 19.61
CA PRO A 235 1.85 7.07 20.06
C PRO A 235 3.29 7.39 20.51
N SER A 236 4.09 6.39 20.89
CA SER A 236 5.49 6.59 21.29
C SER A 236 6.41 6.93 20.12
N ASP A 237 6.05 6.49 18.91
CA ASP A 237 6.95 6.48 17.76
C ASP A 237 6.41 7.25 16.56
N ARG A 238 5.09 7.49 16.52
CA ARG A 238 4.35 7.96 15.34
C ARG A 238 3.32 9.02 15.71
N THR A 239 3.16 9.99 14.82
CA THR A 239 2.21 11.12 14.98
C THR A 239 1.30 11.29 13.75
N ASP A 240 1.49 10.49 12.70
CA ASP A 240 0.67 10.52 11.50
C ASP A 240 -0.71 9.85 11.73
N PRO A 241 -1.78 10.26 11.04
CA PRO A 241 -1.84 11.30 10.02
C PRO A 241 -1.80 12.71 10.66
N VAL A 242 -0.80 13.51 10.30
CA VAL A 242 -0.55 14.81 10.93
C VAL A 242 -1.61 15.81 10.51
N ALA A 243 -2.15 16.58 11.46
CA ALA A 243 -3.16 17.62 11.24
C ALA A 243 -4.40 17.15 10.46
N PHE A 244 -4.82 15.90 10.68
CA PHE A 244 -5.99 15.32 10.01
C PHE A 244 -7.29 15.71 10.72
N ASP A 245 -8.27 16.21 9.96
CA ASP A 245 -9.58 16.60 10.47
C ASP A 245 -10.51 15.38 10.57
N TRP A 246 -10.36 14.64 11.69
CA TRP A 246 -11.14 13.45 12.00
C TRP A 246 -12.64 13.72 12.06
N ALA A 247 -13.05 14.89 12.57
CA ALA A 247 -14.45 15.23 12.71
C ALA A 247 -15.10 15.40 11.33
N ARG A 248 -14.43 16.11 10.42
CA ARG A 248 -14.89 16.28 9.04
C ARG A 248 -14.91 14.96 8.27
N PHE A 249 -13.85 14.17 8.39
CA PHE A 249 -13.78 12.84 7.77
C PHE A 249 -14.94 11.95 8.23
N SER A 250 -15.17 11.86 9.54
CA SER A 250 -16.23 11.02 10.12
C SER A 250 -17.63 11.48 9.68
N ARG A 251 -17.89 12.79 9.65
CA ARG A 251 -19.16 13.33 9.11
C ARG A 251 -19.38 12.97 7.65
N SER A 252 -18.34 13.08 6.81
CA SER A 252 -18.44 12.73 5.39
C SER A 252 -18.65 11.22 5.19
N LEU A 253 -17.97 10.37 5.97
CA LEU A 253 -18.15 8.92 5.91
C LEU A 253 -19.57 8.52 6.31
N ALA A 254 -20.05 9.00 7.46
CA ALA A 254 -21.42 8.74 7.92
C ALA A 254 -22.49 9.24 6.94
N SER A 255 -22.20 10.28 6.15
CA SER A 255 -23.11 10.74 5.10
C SER A 255 -23.24 9.74 3.94
N ILE A 256 -22.14 9.10 3.52
CA ILE A 256 -22.19 8.08 2.46
C ILE A 256 -22.89 6.83 2.98
N GLU A 257 -22.57 6.39 4.19
CA GLU A 257 -23.18 5.20 4.81
C GLU A 257 -24.70 5.36 5.01
N ARG A 258 -25.17 6.55 5.40
CA ARG A 258 -26.62 6.83 5.48
C ARG A 258 -27.31 6.76 4.12
N ASN A 259 -26.72 7.35 3.07
CA ASN A 259 -27.30 7.30 1.72
C ASN A 259 -27.47 5.85 1.21
N GLN A 260 -26.57 4.94 1.61
CA GLN A 260 -26.70 3.51 1.28
C GLN A 260 -27.88 2.86 2.02
N LEU A 261 -28.08 3.17 3.30
CA LEU A 261 -29.20 2.66 4.08
C LEU A 261 -30.55 3.15 3.54
N ASP A 262 -30.63 4.44 3.21
CA ASP A 262 -31.84 5.06 2.65
C ASP A 262 -32.19 4.43 1.29
N SER A 263 -31.20 4.22 0.42
CA SER A 263 -31.42 3.59 -0.90
C SER A 263 -31.85 2.11 -0.79
N LYS A 264 -31.32 1.35 0.17
CA LYS A 264 -31.79 -0.02 0.45
C LYS A 264 -33.23 -0.05 0.96
N THR A 265 -33.57 0.86 1.86
CA THR A 265 -34.92 0.95 2.43
C THR A 265 -35.96 1.33 1.37
N ALA A 266 -35.63 2.30 0.51
CA ALA A 266 -36.50 2.72 -0.58
C ALA A 266 -36.75 1.59 -1.60
N TYR A 267 -35.75 0.76 -1.90
CA TYR A 267 -35.91 -0.38 -2.79
C TYR A 267 -36.90 -1.43 -2.23
N HIS A 268 -36.76 -1.78 -0.95
CA HIS A 268 -37.66 -2.74 -0.32
C HIS A 268 -39.12 -2.25 -0.24
N GLN A 269 -39.32 -0.95 0.03
CA GLN A 269 -40.66 -0.36 0.06
C GLN A 269 -41.36 -0.31 -1.30
N GLU A 270 -40.60 -0.30 -2.40
CA GLU A 270 -41.17 -0.32 -3.75
C GLU A 270 -41.52 -1.74 -4.19
N THR A 271 -40.66 -2.73 -3.90
CA THR A 271 -40.94 -4.14 -4.23
C THR A 271 -42.14 -4.69 -3.46
N ASP A 272 -42.32 -4.30 -2.20
CA ASP A 272 -43.48 -4.75 -1.40
C ASP A 272 -44.82 -4.16 -1.90
N ARG A 273 -44.80 -3.11 -2.74
CA ARG A 273 -46.00 -2.49 -3.32
C ARG A 273 -46.38 -3.00 -4.71
N THR A 274 -45.45 -3.62 -5.42
CA THR A 274 -45.70 -4.16 -6.78
C THR A 274 -46.19 -5.60 -6.78
N ASP A 275 -46.16 -6.24 -5.62
CA ASP A 275 -46.34 -7.69 -5.45
C ASP A 275 -47.65 -8.04 -4.73
N GLY A 276 -48.51 -7.06 -4.46
CA GLY A 276 -49.85 -7.20 -3.84
C GLY A 276 -50.95 -6.58 -4.69
#